data_AF-A0A3P1WRT8-F1
#
_entry.id   AF-A0A3P1WRT8-F1
#
_cell.length_a   1.000
_cell.length_b   1.000
_cell.length_c   1.000
_cell.angle_alpha   90.00
_cell.angle_beta   90.00
_cell.angle_gamma   90.00
#
_symmetry.space_group_name_H-M   'P 1'
#
loop_
_entity.id
_entity.type
_entity.pdbx_description
1 polymer ?
#
loop_
_entity_poly.entity_id
_entity_poly.type
_entity_poly.pdbx_seq_one_letter_code
_entity_poly.pdbx_strand_id
1 'polypeptide(L)'
;MSTLDVQKLKDDAVEWALTHGVAFKESSYSAVHTPFTLTPTPISRKSYQYLKNATGILSKLIYSVSEDHDFLYSAIYPIKAGNAFFSALLNMHQQIHSSSRHAPRLPLL
;
A
#
# COMPACT_ATOMS: atom_id res chain seq x y z
N MET A 1 -8.09 17.24 -31.21
CA MET A 1 -7.85 18.30 -30.21
C MET A 1 -6.68 19.11 -30.66
N SER A 2 -6.78 20.42 -30.65
CA SER A 2 -5.62 21.29 -30.84
C SER A 2 -4.67 21.14 -29.65
N THR A 3 -3.41 21.51 -29.81
CA THR A 3 -2.42 21.51 -28.72
C THR A 3 -2.83 22.42 -27.56
N LEU A 4 -3.54 23.52 -27.87
CA LEU A 4 -4.09 24.45 -26.90
C LEU A 4 -5.18 23.80 -26.03
N ASP A 5 -6.04 22.97 -26.64
CA ASP A 5 -7.10 22.26 -25.90
C ASP A 5 -6.52 21.26 -24.89
N VAL A 6 -5.42 20.60 -25.26
CA VAL A 6 -4.75 19.62 -24.38
C VAL A 6 -4.06 20.33 -23.21
N GLN A 7 -3.44 21.49 -23.45
CA GLN A 7 -2.78 22.24 -22.38
C GLN A 7 -3.79 22.77 -21.37
N LYS A 8 -4.91 23.34 -21.83
CA LYS A 8 -6.00 23.78 -20.95
C LYS A 8 -6.55 22.63 -20.10
N LEU A 9 -6.80 21.48 -20.72
CA LEU A 9 -7.29 20.29 -20.01
C LEU A 9 -6.32 19.81 -18.92
N LYS A 10 -5.01 19.91 -19.16
CA LYS A 10 -3.99 19.60 -18.14
C LYS A 10 -4.05 20.58 -16.98
N ASP A 11 -4.12 21.88 -17.28
CA ASP A 11 -4.13 22.93 -16.25
C ASP A 11 -5.38 22.79 -15.37
N ASP A 12 -6.56 22.58 -15.97
CA ASP A 12 -7.81 22.34 -15.25
C ASP A 12 -7.72 21.08 -14.35
N ALA A 13 -7.08 20.01 -14.83
CA ALA A 13 -6.90 18.78 -14.04
C ALA A 13 -5.93 18.96 -12.87
N VAL A 14 -4.86 19.73 -13.05
CA VAL A 14 -3.90 20.07 -11.99
C VAL A 14 -4.57 20.94 -10.93
N GLU A 15 -5.33 21.96 -11.34
CA GLU A 15 -6.10 22.80 -10.43
C GLU A 15 -7.07 21.95 -9.61
N TRP A 16 -7.85 21.09 -10.27
CA TRP A 16 -8.77 20.18 -9.58
C TRP A 16 -8.05 19.32 -8.54
N ALA A 17 -6.91 18.72 -8.91
CA ALA A 17 -6.14 17.88 -7.99
C ALA A 17 -5.69 18.65 -6.75
N LEU A 18 -5.13 19.85 -6.92
CA LEU A 18 -4.65 20.69 -5.82
C LEU A 18 -5.81 21.13 -4.91
N THR A 19 -6.94 21.56 -5.47
CA THR A 19 -8.12 21.99 -4.70
C THR A 19 -8.73 20.86 -3.87
N HIS A 20 -8.58 19.60 -4.30
CA HIS A 20 -9.10 18.42 -3.59
C HIS A 20 -8.05 17.74 -2.68
N GLY A 21 -6.87 18.35 -2.50
CA GLY A 21 -5.82 17.80 -1.64
C GLY A 21 -5.10 16.60 -2.25
N VAL A 22 -5.23 16.38 -3.56
CA VAL A 22 -4.48 15.37 -4.31
C VAL A 22 -3.09 15.94 -4.63
N ALA A 23 -2.30 16.13 -3.58
CA ALA A 23 -1.01 16.79 -3.63
C ALA A 23 0.07 16.08 -2.79
N PHE A 24 1.31 16.16 -3.25
CA PHE A 24 2.49 15.83 -2.47
C PHE A 24 3.16 17.10 -1.94
N LYS A 25 3.77 16.96 -0.75
CA LYS A 25 4.69 17.98 -0.24
C LYS A 25 5.94 17.99 -1.11
N GLU A 26 6.27 19.16 -1.66
CA GLU A 26 7.48 19.36 -2.46
C GLU A 26 8.58 20.04 -1.62
N SER A 27 8.20 21.04 -0.81
CA SER A 27 9.11 21.73 0.10
C SER A 27 8.43 22.10 1.42
N SER A 28 9.13 22.85 2.29
CA SER A 28 8.56 23.33 3.55
C SER A 28 7.26 24.11 3.35
N TYR A 29 7.13 24.85 2.25
CA TYR A 29 6.02 25.77 1.98
C TYR A 29 5.37 25.57 0.60
N SER A 30 5.66 24.47 -0.10
CA SER A 30 5.06 24.16 -1.40
C SER A 30 4.50 22.74 -1.46
N ALA A 31 3.47 22.59 -2.27
CA ALA A 31 2.88 21.33 -2.64
C ALA A 31 2.66 21.30 -4.16
N VAL A 32 2.78 20.11 -4.73
CA VAL A 32 2.56 19.83 -6.15
C VAL A 32 1.51 18.74 -6.28
N HIS A 33 0.73 18.75 -7.36
CA HIS A 33 -0.24 17.68 -7.60
C HIS A 33 0.46 16.30 -7.61
N THR A 34 -0.22 15.25 -7.17
CA THR A 34 0.34 13.90 -7.33
C THR A 34 0.41 13.53 -8.81
N PRO A 35 1.29 12.61 -9.24
CA PRO A 35 1.22 12.07 -10.60
C PRO A 35 -0.11 11.32 -10.82
N PHE A 36 -0.84 11.64 -11.89
CA PHE A 36 -2.07 10.96 -12.29
C PHE A 36 -2.23 10.90 -13.81
N THR A 37 -3.11 10.02 -14.29
CA THR A 37 -3.46 9.91 -15.71
C THR A 37 -4.60 10.85 -16.05
N LEU A 38 -4.49 11.60 -17.15
CA LEU A 38 -5.53 12.54 -17.56
C LEU A 38 -6.86 11.86 -17.94
N THR A 39 -6.78 10.62 -18.39
CA THR A 39 -7.95 9.79 -18.70
C THR A 39 -7.89 8.49 -17.88
N PRO A 40 -9.04 7.92 -17.50
CA PRO A 40 -9.08 6.68 -16.76
C PRO A 40 -8.66 5.49 -17.63
N THR A 41 -7.87 4.59 -17.06
CA THR A 41 -7.52 3.32 -17.71
C THR A 41 -8.76 2.42 -17.81
N PRO A 42 -9.12 1.90 -18.99
CA PRO A 42 -10.26 1.01 -19.12
C PRO A 42 -9.99 -0.34 -18.44
N ILE A 43 -11.02 -0.88 -17.77
CA ILE A 43 -10.99 -2.21 -17.14
C ILE A 43 -12.30 -2.94 -17.45
N SER A 44 -12.22 -4.24 -17.74
CA SER A 44 -13.42 -5.05 -17.97
C SER A 44 -14.23 -5.19 -16.67
N ARG A 45 -15.57 -5.13 -16.76
CA ARG A 45 -16.44 -5.32 -15.58
C ARG A 45 -16.18 -6.66 -14.89
N LYS A 46 -15.92 -7.71 -15.67
CA LYS A 46 -15.57 -9.04 -15.15
C LYS A 46 -14.30 -9.01 -14.32
N SER A 47 -13.24 -8.38 -14.83
CA SER A 47 -11.96 -8.23 -14.11
C SER A 47 -12.12 -7.39 -12.85
N TYR A 48 -12.84 -6.27 -12.94
CA TYR A 48 -13.12 -5.42 -11.79
C TYR A 48 -13.85 -6.20 -10.67
N GLN A 49 -14.89 -6.96 -11.03
CA GLN A 49 -15.63 -7.73 -10.03
C GLN A 49 -14.81 -8.88 -9.44
N TYR A 50 -13.99 -9.54 -10.26
CA TYR A 50 -13.05 -10.56 -9.78
C TYR A 50 -12.09 -9.98 -8.73
N LEU A 51 -11.46 -8.84 -9.02
CA LEU A 51 -10.53 -8.18 -8.09
C LEU A 51 -11.23 -7.77 -6.79
N LYS A 52 -12.43 -7.17 -6.91
CA LYS A 52 -13.24 -6.77 -5.75
C LYS A 52 -13.59 -7.96 -4.84
N ASN A 53 -13.94 -9.10 -5.43
CA ASN A 53 -14.25 -10.31 -4.67
C ASN A 53 -13.00 -10.94 -4.04
N ALA A 54 -11.86 -10.87 -4.72
CA ALA A 54 -10.60 -11.44 -4.23
C ALA A 54 -10.07 -10.71 -2.98
N THR A 55 -10.35 -9.40 -2.81
CA THR A 55 -9.88 -8.61 -1.67
C THR A 55 -10.25 -9.25 -0.33
N GLY A 56 -11.49 -9.71 -0.15
CA GLY A 56 -11.91 -10.33 1.11
C GLY A 56 -11.20 -11.65 1.42
N ILE A 57 -10.89 -12.44 0.40
CA ILE A 57 -10.16 -13.70 0.53
C ILE A 57 -8.70 -13.40 0.88
N LEU A 58 -8.08 -12.45 0.19
CA LEU A 58 -6.70 -12.03 0.46
C LEU A 58 -6.55 -11.46 1.87
N SER A 59 -7.49 -10.65 2.36
CA SER A 59 -7.46 -10.13 3.73
C SER A 59 -7.50 -11.25 4.78
N LYS A 60 -8.34 -12.27 4.58
CA LYS A 60 -8.39 -13.45 5.47
C LYS A 60 -7.09 -14.25 5.42
N LEU A 61 -6.55 -14.46 4.24
CA LEU A 61 -5.28 -15.15 4.06
C LEU A 61 -4.14 -14.41 4.77
N ILE A 62 -4.01 -13.09 4.55
CA ILE A 62 -3.01 -12.26 5.21
C ILE A 62 -3.18 -12.35 6.73
N TYR A 63 -4.41 -12.26 7.24
CA TYR A 63 -4.69 -12.39 8.67
C TYR A 63 -4.22 -13.75 9.22
N SER A 64 -4.68 -14.86 8.62
CA SER A 64 -4.34 -16.21 9.08
C SER A 64 -2.83 -16.49 9.02
N VAL A 65 -2.16 -16.11 7.93
CA VAL A 65 -0.70 -16.24 7.81
C VAL A 65 0.01 -15.38 8.85
N SER A 66 -0.51 -14.19 9.13
CA SER A 66 0.13 -13.30 10.09
C SER A 66 0.01 -13.75 11.55
N GLU A 67 -0.93 -14.64 11.87
CA GLU A 67 -1.10 -15.27 13.19
C GLU A 67 -0.27 -16.55 13.33
N ASP A 68 0.19 -17.14 12.22
CA ASP A 68 1.04 -18.32 12.24
C ASP A 68 2.53 -17.92 12.35
N HIS A 69 2.96 -17.71 13.60
CA HIS A 69 4.31 -17.22 13.91
C HIS A 69 5.41 -18.20 13.52
N ASP A 70 5.17 -19.50 13.65
CA ASP A 70 6.14 -20.55 13.27
C ASP A 70 6.31 -20.60 11.76
N PHE A 71 5.20 -20.50 11.01
CA PHE A 71 5.24 -20.37 9.56
C PHE A 71 5.97 -19.10 9.13
N LEU A 72 5.65 -17.93 9.71
CA LEU A 72 6.33 -16.67 9.37
C LEU A 72 7.83 -16.74 9.67
N TYR A 73 8.22 -17.32 10.80
CA TYR A 73 9.62 -17.46 11.15
C TYR A 73 10.35 -18.35 10.14
N SER A 74 9.82 -19.55 9.89
CA SER A 74 10.42 -20.50 8.95
C SER A 74 10.49 -19.97 7.51
N ALA A 75 9.48 -19.23 7.06
CA ALA A 75 9.45 -18.63 5.73
C ALA A 75 10.49 -17.50 5.54
N ILE A 76 10.72 -16.68 6.56
CA ILE A 76 11.60 -15.49 6.47
C ILE A 76 13.04 -15.77 6.91
N TYR A 77 13.24 -16.76 7.79
CA TYR A 77 14.56 -17.12 8.33
C TYR A 77 15.65 -17.28 7.27
N PRO A 78 15.42 -17.93 6.10
CA PRO A 78 16.45 -18.08 5.07
C PRO A 78 16.97 -16.75 4.51
N ILE A 79 16.13 -15.72 4.50
CA ILE A 79 16.42 -14.40 3.89
C ILE A 79 17.17 -13.50 4.88
N LYS A 80 17.09 -13.76 6.19
CA LYS A 80 17.70 -12.93 7.23
C LYS A 80 19.23 -12.83 7.11
N ALA A 81 19.88 -13.90 6.65
CA ALA A 81 21.35 -14.01 6.66
C ALA A 81 22.03 -13.01 5.72
N GLY A 82 21.31 -12.52 4.70
CA GLY A 82 21.82 -11.53 3.74
C GLY A 82 21.17 -10.16 3.84
N ASN A 83 20.26 -9.92 4.80
CA ASN A 83 19.47 -8.70 4.84
C ASN A 83 19.24 -8.20 6.27
N ALA A 84 19.88 -7.08 6.61
CA ALA A 84 19.80 -6.46 7.94
C ALA A 84 18.37 -5.99 8.29
N PHE A 85 17.59 -5.55 7.29
CA PHE A 85 16.20 -5.13 7.50
C PHE A 85 15.30 -6.32 7.87
N PHE A 86 15.36 -7.42 7.13
CA PHE A 86 14.59 -8.63 7.47
C PHE A 86 15.06 -9.28 8.78
N SER A 87 16.36 -9.22 9.08
CA SER A 87 16.89 -9.63 10.38
C SER A 87 16.27 -8.82 11.52
N ALA A 88 16.21 -7.49 11.39
CA ALA A 88 15.59 -6.62 12.39
C ALA A 88 14.08 -6.89 12.56
N LEU A 89 13.33 -7.05 11.46
CA LEU A 89 11.91 -7.39 11.51
C LEU A 89 11.66 -8.73 12.20
N LEU A 90 12.46 -9.75 11.88
CA LEU A 90 12.32 -11.08 12.47
C LEU A 90 12.63 -11.06 13.97
N ASN A 91 13.65 -10.32 14.38
CA ASN A 91 13.99 -10.15 15.80
C ASN A 91 12.86 -9.45 16.57
N MET A 92 12.27 -8.38 16.02
CA MET A 92 11.12 -7.72 16.62
C MET A 92 9.91 -8.66 16.74
N HIS A 93 9.64 -9.46 15.70
CA HIS A 93 8.57 -10.45 15.71
C HIS A 93 8.77 -11.48 16.85
N GLN A 94 9.98 -12.02 17.00
CA GLN A 94 10.30 -12.95 18.10
C GLN A 94 10.15 -12.30 19.47
N GLN A 95 10.60 -11.06 19.65
CA GLN A 95 10.45 -10.36 20.95
C GLN A 95 8.99 -10.22 21.38
N ILE A 96 8.08 -9.97 20.43
CA ILE A 96 6.65 -9.83 20.70
C ILE A 96 6.01 -11.19 21.01
N HIS A 97 6.29 -12.20 20.19
CA HIS A 97 5.52 -13.46 20.19
C HIS A 97 6.19 -14.63 20.92
N SER A 98 7.48 -14.56 21.24
CA SER A 98 8.18 -15.60 22.04
C SER A 98 8.07 -15.39 23.55
N SER A 99 7.43 -14.30 24.00
CA SER A 99 7.17 -14.06 25.42
C SER A 99 5.95 -14.85 25.92
N SER A 100 5.94 -15.24 27.20
CA SER A 100 4.85 -16.05 27.80
C SER A 100 3.48 -15.35 27.84
N ARG A 101 3.44 -14.05 27.51
CA ARG A 101 2.21 -13.26 27.38
C ARG A 101 1.90 -13.10 25.89
N HIS A 102 0.82 -13.74 25.43
CA HIS A 102 0.33 -13.55 24.07
C HIS A 102 0.00 -12.06 23.85
N ALA A 103 0.69 -11.44 22.90
CA ALA A 103 0.45 -10.05 22.51
C ALA A 103 -0.76 -9.99 21.57
N PRO A 104 -1.93 -9.49 22.01
CA PRO A 104 -3.11 -9.46 21.17
C PRO A 104 -2.91 -8.47 20.01
N ARG A 105 -3.36 -8.83 18.82
CA ARG A 105 -3.46 -7.87 17.73
C ARG A 105 -4.43 -6.75 18.11
N LEU A 106 -3.93 -5.52 18.13
CA LEU A 106 -4.78 -4.34 18.24
C LEU A 106 -5.27 -3.95 16.84
N PRO A 107 -6.57 -3.70 16.65
CA PRO A 107 -7.04 -3.14 15.39
C PRO A 107 -6.36 -1.79 15.18
N LEU A 108 -5.76 -1.59 14.01
CA LEU A 108 -5.43 -0.25 13.54
C LEU A 108 -6.76 0.39 13.19
N LEU A 109 -7.12 1.44 13.96
CA LEU A 109 -8.35 2.25 13.93
C LEU A 109 -9.25 2.07 12.70
#